data_AF-A0A6A1VL73-F1
#
_entry.id   AF-A0A6A1VL73-F1
#
_cell.length_a   1.000
_cell.length_b   1.000
_cell.length_c   1.000
_cell.angle_alpha   90.00
_cell.angle_beta   90.00
_cell.angle_gamma   90.00
#
_symmetry.space_group_name_H-M   'P 1'
#
loop_
_entity.id
_entity.type
_entity.pdbx_description
1 polymer ?
#
loop_
_entity_poly.entity_id
_entity_poly.type
_entity_poly.pdbx_seq_one_letter_code
_entity_poly.pdbx_strand_id
1 'polypeptide(L)'
;MGSLDALVIQIQGLSSSAGDISRLHVILKQAEDSLPSESSRLCPILNQLDPSTHSLGYLYILEACTSAPISKEQATTLVPYIARYISFCVPEQIHLAPDKFVSVCKRFKDQVVLLGTPIRGVAPMLTAVQKLQTSSEHLTTLHPEFLLLCLLAKCYKTGLSILEDNIFEVDQPRDLFLYCYYGGMICIGQKRFRKALELLHNVVTAPMSSINAIAVEAYKKYIMVSLIHHGQFSNSLPKYTSSVAQRVLKNFCQPYIELASSYSSGKIAELEEYVQTNREHFESDNNLGLVKQVVSSMYKRNIQRLTQTYLTLSLQDIANTVQLNSPKEAEMHVLQMIQDGEIFATINQKDGMVRFLEDPEQYKSCEMIENIDSSIQRIMALSRKLTAIDEQISCDPLYLAKAGRERQRFDFDDFDSVPQKFNI
;
A
#
# COMPACT_ATOMS: atom_id res chain seq x y z
N MET A 1 46.10 2.10 23.90
CA MET A 1 44.78 2.58 23.42
C MET A 1 43.94 1.35 23.13
N GLY A 2 42.67 1.32 23.52
CA GLY A 2 41.82 0.16 23.26
C GLY A 2 41.57 -0.02 21.75
N SER A 3 41.24 -1.24 21.33
CA SER A 3 40.84 -1.54 19.94
C SER A 3 39.75 -0.58 19.44
N LEU A 4 38.82 -0.24 20.34
CA LEU A 4 37.71 0.66 20.08
C LEU A 4 38.09 2.13 19.89
N ASP A 5 39.02 2.65 20.69
CA ASP A 5 39.48 4.04 20.56
C ASP A 5 40.22 4.24 19.23
N ALA A 6 40.98 3.23 18.79
CA ALA A 6 41.64 3.24 17.49
C ALA A 6 40.63 3.26 16.34
N LEU A 7 39.53 2.49 16.46
CA LEU A 7 38.46 2.49 15.48
C LEU A 7 37.76 3.85 15.37
N VAL A 8 37.50 4.53 16.49
CA VAL A 8 36.90 5.87 16.48
C VAL A 8 37.79 6.88 15.75
N ILE A 9 39.11 6.86 16.02
CA ILE A 9 40.07 7.73 15.33
C ILE A 9 40.08 7.44 13.83
N GLN A 10 40.01 6.17 13.43
CA GLN A 10 39.93 5.78 12.01
C GLN A 10 38.63 6.26 11.35
N ILE A 11 37.49 6.15 12.05
CA ILE A 11 36.21 6.68 11.55
C ILE A 11 36.32 8.19 11.34
N GLN A 12 36.84 8.94 12.32
CA GLN A 12 37.01 10.39 12.23
C GLN A 12 37.98 10.80 11.12
N GLY A 13 39.09 10.07 10.95
CA GLY A 13 40.12 10.38 9.97
C GLY A 13 39.79 9.97 8.52
N LEU A 14 38.93 8.97 8.31
CA LEU A 14 38.64 8.40 6.99
C LEU A 14 37.24 8.72 6.44
N SER A 15 36.53 9.67 7.04
CA SER A 15 35.17 10.05 6.63
C SER A 15 35.10 11.24 5.65
N SER A 16 36.24 11.76 5.18
CA SER A 16 36.30 13.00 4.39
C SER A 16 36.21 12.84 2.88
N SER A 17 36.68 11.73 2.31
CA SER A 17 36.74 11.52 0.86
C SER A 17 36.23 10.14 0.45
N ALA A 18 35.78 9.99 -0.81
CA ALA A 18 35.24 8.71 -1.30
C ALA A 18 36.27 7.55 -1.23
N GLY A 19 37.54 7.85 -1.51
CA GLY A 19 38.64 6.88 -1.39
C GLY A 19 38.91 6.47 0.06
N ASP A 20 38.82 7.43 0.98
CA ASP A 20 38.96 7.14 2.41
C ASP A 20 37.77 6.35 2.96
N ILE A 21 36.55 6.67 2.53
CA ILE A 21 35.33 5.94 2.92
C ILE A 21 35.39 4.48 2.45
N SER A 22 35.93 4.22 1.27
CA SER A 22 36.13 2.84 0.79
C SER A 22 37.13 2.06 1.64
N ARG A 23 38.21 2.71 2.09
CA ARG A 23 39.17 2.12 3.04
C ARG A 23 38.53 1.89 4.41
N LEU A 24 37.77 2.87 4.89
CA LEU A 24 37.03 2.78 6.15
C LEU A 24 36.05 1.61 6.14
N HIS A 25 35.34 1.41 5.03
CA HIS A 25 34.43 0.29 4.86
C HIS A 25 35.13 -1.06 5.07
N VAL A 26 36.30 -1.26 4.46
CA VAL A 26 37.07 -2.51 4.60
C VAL A 26 37.45 -2.74 6.07
N ILE A 27 37.89 -1.69 6.76
CA ILE A 27 38.24 -1.74 8.20
C ILE A 27 37.01 -2.09 9.04
N LEU A 28 35.86 -1.44 8.79
CA LEU A 28 34.62 -1.68 9.53
C LEU A 28 34.11 -3.11 9.35
N LYS A 29 34.23 -3.67 8.14
CA LYS A 29 33.91 -5.10 7.88
C LYS A 29 34.80 -6.05 8.67
N GLN A 30 36.09 -5.73 8.84
CA GLN A 30 37.00 -6.56 9.64
C GLN A 30 36.71 -6.47 11.14
N ALA A 31 36.22 -5.32 11.61
CA ALA A 31 35.89 -5.10 13.01
C ALA A 31 34.48 -5.61 13.41
N GLU A 32 33.62 -5.93 12.43
CA GLU A 32 32.19 -6.22 12.59
C GLU A 32 31.89 -7.27 13.67
N ASP A 33 32.58 -8.41 13.63
CA ASP A 33 32.35 -9.52 14.56
C ASP A 33 32.72 -9.20 16.02
N SER A 34 33.62 -8.22 16.22
CA SER A 34 34.10 -7.84 17.54
C SER A 34 33.23 -6.79 18.24
N LEU A 35 32.51 -5.96 17.47
CA LEU A 35 31.73 -4.83 17.98
C LEU A 35 30.61 -5.22 18.97
N PRO A 36 29.82 -6.28 18.75
CA PRO A 36 28.73 -6.65 19.67
C PRO A 36 29.22 -6.98 21.09
N SER A 37 30.44 -7.52 21.21
CA SER A 37 31.05 -7.90 22.49
C SER A 37 31.34 -6.70 23.41
N GLU A 38 31.42 -5.48 22.85
CA GLU A 38 31.68 -4.24 23.59
C GLU A 38 30.44 -3.32 23.66
N SER A 39 29.23 -3.84 23.41
CA SER A 39 27.98 -3.06 23.28
C SER A 39 27.70 -2.04 24.40
N SER A 40 28.09 -2.33 25.65
CA SER A 40 27.92 -1.41 26.79
C SER A 40 28.79 -0.14 26.70
N ARG A 41 29.91 -0.20 25.98
CA ARG A 41 30.87 0.90 25.79
C ARG A 41 30.63 1.69 24.50
N LEU A 42 29.82 1.16 23.58
CA LEU A 42 29.56 1.76 22.27
C LEU A 42 28.61 2.96 22.31
N CYS A 43 27.62 2.95 23.20
CA CYS A 43 26.60 4.02 23.25
C CYS A 43 27.20 5.42 23.55
N PRO A 44 28.12 5.58 24.53
CA PRO A 44 28.76 6.87 24.77
C PRO A 44 29.59 7.39 23.59
N ILE A 45 30.15 6.49 22.76
CA ILE A 45 31.00 6.84 21.61
C ILE A 45 30.21 7.54 20.52
N LEU A 46 28.91 7.27 20.41
CA LEU A 46 28.03 7.96 19.47
C LEU A 46 28.02 9.49 19.67
N ASN A 47 28.33 9.98 20.89
CA ASN A 47 28.46 11.42 21.15
C ASN A 47 29.72 12.06 20.54
N GLN A 48 30.73 11.26 20.18
CA GLN A 48 31.98 11.72 19.59
C GLN A 48 31.93 11.72 18.05
N LEU A 49 30.85 11.20 17.47
CA LEU A 49 30.66 11.07 16.03
C LEU A 49 29.51 11.94 15.58
N ASP A 50 29.72 12.70 14.51
CA ASP A 50 28.66 13.41 13.81
C ASP A 50 28.01 12.52 12.73
N PRO A 51 26.68 12.28 12.76
CA PRO A 51 25.97 11.51 11.74
C PRO A 51 26.12 12.03 10.31
N SER A 52 26.29 13.34 10.10
CA SER A 52 26.41 13.92 8.75
C SER A 52 27.78 13.70 8.10
N THR A 53 28.83 13.54 8.89
CA THR A 53 30.17 13.30 8.34
C THR A 53 30.56 11.83 8.43
N HIS A 54 30.28 11.18 9.57
CA HIS A 54 30.74 9.83 9.88
C HIS A 54 29.66 8.77 9.68
N SER A 55 28.74 8.95 8.72
CA SER A 55 27.52 8.12 8.60
C SER A 55 27.81 6.61 8.57
N LEU A 56 28.81 6.18 7.80
CA LEU A 56 29.16 4.76 7.67
C LEU A 56 29.67 4.16 8.99
N GLY A 57 30.61 4.83 9.66
CA GLY A 57 31.13 4.37 10.96
C GLY A 57 30.05 4.40 12.04
N TYR A 58 29.23 5.45 12.06
CA TYR A 58 28.09 5.58 12.98
C TYR A 58 27.09 4.44 12.78
N LEU A 59 26.84 4.03 11.53
CA LEU A 59 25.94 2.91 11.20
C LEU A 59 26.41 1.59 11.81
N TYR A 60 27.68 1.24 11.65
CA TYR A 60 28.26 0.01 12.20
C TYR A 60 28.17 -0.02 13.73
N ILE A 61 28.45 1.10 14.39
CA ILE A 61 28.35 1.20 15.85
C ILE A 61 26.89 1.09 16.30
N LEU A 62 25.95 1.77 15.64
CA LEU A 62 24.52 1.69 15.96
C LEU A 62 23.96 0.28 15.79
N GLU A 63 24.34 -0.39 14.70
CA GLU A 63 23.88 -1.76 14.42
C GLU A 63 24.38 -2.71 15.51
N ALA A 64 25.65 -2.61 15.91
CA ALA A 64 26.18 -3.35 17.05
C ALA A 64 25.47 -3.01 18.38
N CYS A 65 25.17 -1.73 18.65
CA CYS A 65 24.43 -1.31 19.85
C CYS A 65 22.99 -1.87 19.91
N THR A 66 22.40 -2.21 18.76
CA THR A 66 21.01 -2.65 18.64
C THR A 66 20.87 -4.13 18.26
N SER A 67 21.99 -4.85 18.22
CA SER A 67 22.05 -6.28 17.88
C SER A 67 21.35 -7.16 18.92
N ALA A 68 21.52 -6.85 20.21
CA ALA A 68 20.89 -7.57 21.32
C ALA A 68 19.51 -7.00 21.67
N PRO A 69 18.60 -7.82 22.25
CA PRO A 69 17.35 -7.32 22.82
C PRO A 69 17.64 -6.31 23.93
N ILE A 70 17.06 -5.12 23.84
CA ILE A 70 17.28 -4.04 24.81
C ILE A 70 16.07 -3.84 25.73
N SER A 71 16.32 -3.36 26.95
CA SER A 71 15.27 -2.98 27.90
C SER A 71 14.56 -1.68 27.49
N LYS A 72 13.41 -1.38 28.10
CA LYS A 72 12.71 -0.10 27.88
C LYS A 72 13.55 1.12 28.24
N GLU A 73 14.39 1.02 29.28
CA GLU A 73 15.28 2.10 29.71
C GLU A 73 16.38 2.38 28.66
N GLN A 74 16.99 1.31 28.15
CA GLN A 74 17.98 1.41 27.07
C GLN A 74 17.34 1.96 25.79
N ALA A 75 16.14 1.49 25.42
CA ALA A 75 15.40 2.00 24.27
C ALA A 75 15.10 3.50 24.39
N THR A 76 14.73 3.97 25.59
CA THR A 76 14.48 5.40 25.86
C THR A 76 15.71 6.26 25.55
N THR A 77 16.90 5.72 25.81
CA THR A 77 18.18 6.39 25.59
C THR A 77 18.62 6.30 24.12
N LEU A 78 18.44 5.14 23.47
CA LEU A 78 18.91 4.87 22.11
C LEU A 78 18.04 5.47 20.99
N VAL A 79 16.71 5.49 21.18
CA VAL A 79 15.76 6.01 20.18
C VAL A 79 16.11 7.43 19.70
N PRO A 80 16.45 8.40 20.57
CA PRO A 80 16.93 9.72 20.15
C PRO A 80 18.20 9.67 19.27
N TYR A 81 19.18 8.83 19.59
CA TYR A 81 20.40 8.70 18.79
C TYR A 81 20.10 8.14 17.40
N ILE A 82 19.25 7.12 17.32
CA ILE A 82 18.89 6.50 16.03
C ILE A 82 18.05 7.47 15.19
N ALA A 83 17.07 8.15 15.79
CA ALA A 83 16.26 9.15 15.09
C ALA A 83 17.12 10.31 14.55
N ARG A 84 18.08 10.80 15.36
CA ARG A 84 19.05 11.81 14.92
C ARG A 84 19.90 11.28 13.77
N TYR A 85 20.44 10.08 13.90
CA TYR A 85 21.23 9.46 12.84
C TYR A 85 20.46 9.36 11.52
N ILE A 86 19.26 8.78 11.53
CA ILE A 86 18.42 8.66 10.33
C ILE A 86 18.14 10.04 9.69
N SER A 87 17.92 11.06 10.51
CA SER A 87 17.64 12.41 10.02
C SER A 87 18.83 13.04 9.30
N PHE A 88 20.06 12.81 9.78
CA PHE A 88 21.26 13.52 9.29
C PHE A 88 22.25 12.65 8.48
N CYS A 89 22.09 11.33 8.43
CA CYS A 89 23.01 10.46 7.69
C CYS A 89 23.01 10.74 6.18
N VAL A 90 24.14 10.47 5.54
CA VAL A 90 24.39 10.72 4.12
C VAL A 90 24.01 9.49 3.28
N PRO A 91 23.11 9.63 2.26
CA PRO A 91 22.68 8.53 1.40
C PRO A 91 23.84 7.73 0.79
N GLU A 92 24.85 8.38 0.25
CA GLU A 92 25.98 7.73 -0.44
C GLU A 92 26.73 6.77 0.47
N GLN A 93 26.85 7.10 1.76
CA GLN A 93 27.50 6.25 2.76
C GLN A 93 26.61 5.10 3.22
N ILE A 94 25.29 5.30 3.38
CA ILE A 94 24.40 4.21 3.78
C ILE A 94 24.22 3.17 2.66
N HIS A 95 24.28 3.58 1.39
CA HIS A 95 24.20 2.68 0.23
C HIS A 95 25.41 1.74 0.13
N LEU A 96 26.50 2.02 0.86
CA LEU A 96 27.59 1.07 0.98
C LEU A 96 27.21 -0.14 1.86
N ALA A 97 26.34 0.05 2.85
CA ALA A 97 25.90 -1.02 3.76
C ALA A 97 24.37 -0.97 3.99
N PRO A 98 23.55 -1.18 2.93
CA PRO A 98 22.10 -0.99 2.99
C PRO A 98 21.42 -1.96 3.96
N ASP A 99 21.89 -3.21 4.04
CA ASP A 99 21.34 -4.23 4.94
C ASP A 99 21.47 -3.82 6.42
N LYS A 100 22.59 -3.20 6.79
CA LYS A 100 22.82 -2.66 8.14
C LYS A 100 21.89 -1.49 8.42
N PHE A 101 21.70 -0.59 7.46
CA PHE A 101 20.77 0.53 7.59
C PHE A 101 19.33 0.05 7.77
N VAL A 102 18.91 -0.95 6.99
CA VAL A 102 17.60 -1.60 7.12
C VAL A 102 17.44 -2.25 8.50
N SER A 103 18.47 -2.97 8.99
CA SER A 103 18.48 -3.59 10.32
C SER A 103 18.25 -2.55 11.42
N VAL A 104 19.03 -1.45 11.42
CA VAL A 104 18.90 -0.36 12.40
C VAL A 104 17.50 0.28 12.34
N CYS A 105 16.95 0.53 11.15
CA CYS A 105 15.61 1.11 10.99
C CYS A 105 14.51 0.17 11.50
N LYS A 106 14.62 -1.13 11.25
CA LYS A 106 13.68 -2.15 11.77
C LYS A 106 13.74 -2.21 13.30
N ARG A 107 14.95 -2.22 13.89
CA ARG A 107 15.16 -2.15 15.35
C ARG A 107 14.61 -0.86 15.94
N PHE A 108 14.82 0.28 15.29
CA PHE A 108 14.26 1.56 15.70
C PHE A 108 12.73 1.52 15.77
N LYS A 109 12.08 0.97 14.74
CA LYS A 109 10.64 0.74 14.73
C LYS A 109 10.19 -0.15 15.88
N ASP A 110 10.86 -1.29 16.12
CA ASP A 110 10.54 -2.17 17.24
C ASP A 110 10.67 -1.45 18.59
N GLN A 111 11.70 -0.61 18.75
CA GLN A 111 11.96 0.16 19.97
C GLN A 111 10.90 1.23 20.24
N VAL A 112 10.49 2.02 19.23
CA VAL A 112 9.42 3.03 19.44
C VAL A 112 8.07 2.39 19.73
N VAL A 113 7.81 1.20 19.18
CA VAL A 113 6.62 0.39 19.49
C VAL A 113 6.71 -0.15 20.92
N LEU A 114 7.86 -0.67 21.35
CA LEU A 114 8.10 -1.14 22.71
C LEU A 114 7.88 -0.03 23.77
N LEU A 115 8.26 1.21 23.42
CA LEU A 115 8.04 2.40 24.25
C LEU A 115 6.60 2.92 24.22
N GLY A 116 5.70 2.33 23.42
CA GLY A 116 4.33 2.79 23.27
C GLY A 116 4.19 4.17 22.60
N THR A 117 5.21 4.62 21.87
CA THR A 117 5.24 5.94 21.21
C THR A 117 5.56 5.84 19.72
N PRO A 118 4.78 5.08 18.93
CA PRO A 118 5.06 4.83 17.49
C PRO A 118 5.12 6.12 16.66
N ILE A 119 4.42 7.18 17.09
CA ILE A 119 4.45 8.51 16.46
C ILE A 119 5.88 9.07 16.33
N ARG A 120 6.77 8.79 17.29
CA ARG A 120 8.17 9.25 17.27
C ARG A 120 8.96 8.62 16.13
N GLY A 121 8.52 7.47 15.62
CA GLY A 121 9.15 6.77 14.52
C GLY A 121 8.71 7.24 13.13
N VAL A 122 7.56 7.92 13.00
CA VAL A 122 6.95 8.24 11.71
C VAL A 122 7.85 9.11 10.83
N ALA A 123 8.27 10.28 11.33
CA ALA A 123 9.09 11.20 10.53
C ALA A 123 10.51 10.67 10.22
N PRO A 124 11.24 10.07 11.18
CA PRO A 124 12.52 9.44 10.87
C PRO A 124 12.36 8.29 9.86
N MET A 125 11.36 7.43 9.99
CA MET A 125 11.18 6.31 9.06
C MET A 125 10.81 6.76 7.65
N LEU A 126 10.04 7.85 7.49
CA LEU A 126 9.83 8.46 6.18
C LEU A 126 11.16 8.92 5.55
N THR A 127 12.00 9.58 6.36
CA THR A 127 13.34 10.02 5.93
C THR A 127 14.21 8.82 5.55
N ALA A 128 14.14 7.73 6.31
CA ALA A 128 14.88 6.50 6.02
C ALA A 128 14.45 5.87 4.70
N VAL A 129 13.14 5.82 4.41
CA VAL A 129 12.61 5.34 3.14
C VAL A 129 13.19 6.17 1.98
N GLN A 130 13.09 7.50 2.08
CA GLN A 130 13.59 8.42 1.04
C GLN A 130 15.10 8.32 0.81
N LYS A 131 15.89 8.12 1.87
CA LYS A 131 17.35 8.00 1.75
C LYS A 131 17.82 6.65 1.22
N LEU A 132 17.08 5.58 1.50
CA LEU A 132 17.39 4.23 1.02
C LEU A 132 16.91 4.00 -0.42
N GLN A 133 15.89 4.73 -0.84
CA GLN A 133 15.27 4.58 -2.14
C GLN A 133 16.17 5.19 -3.24
N THR A 134 16.54 4.37 -4.23
CA THR A 134 17.32 4.79 -5.40
C THR A 134 16.45 5.45 -6.47
N SER A 135 15.18 5.06 -6.56
CA SER A 135 14.16 5.59 -7.47
C SER A 135 12.79 5.55 -6.79
N SER A 136 11.94 6.56 -7.02
CA SER A 136 10.55 6.61 -6.52
C SER A 136 9.71 5.40 -6.94
N GLU A 137 10.17 4.66 -7.96
CA GLU A 137 9.50 3.49 -8.52
C GLU A 137 9.88 2.17 -7.83
N HIS A 138 10.86 2.20 -6.92
CA HIS A 138 11.41 1.02 -6.26
C HIS A 138 10.85 0.82 -4.84
N LEU A 139 10.28 -0.35 -4.57
CA LEU A 139 9.80 -0.72 -3.24
C LEU A 139 10.95 -1.19 -2.35
N THR A 140 11.36 -0.34 -1.41
CA THR A 140 12.34 -0.74 -0.38
C THR A 140 11.69 -1.52 0.76
N THR A 141 12.50 -2.32 1.45
CA THR A 141 12.11 -3.10 2.65
C THR A 141 11.59 -2.25 3.82
N LEU A 142 11.80 -0.92 3.80
CA LEU A 142 11.36 0.01 4.84
C LEU A 142 9.96 0.60 4.61
N HIS A 143 9.44 0.54 3.38
CA HIS A 143 8.08 1.00 3.07
C HIS A 143 7.01 0.35 3.97
N PRO A 144 6.92 -1.00 4.07
CA PRO A 144 5.93 -1.63 4.93
C PRO A 144 6.12 -1.30 6.42
N GLU A 145 7.37 -1.16 6.88
CA GLU A 145 7.68 -0.83 8.28
C GLU A 145 7.22 0.61 8.64
N PHE A 146 7.38 1.55 7.71
CA PHE A 146 6.88 2.92 7.83
C PHE A 146 5.34 2.97 7.82
N LEU A 147 4.68 2.25 6.91
CA LEU A 147 3.21 2.20 6.87
C LEU A 147 2.63 1.57 8.15
N LEU A 148 3.28 0.55 8.69
CA LEU A 148 2.90 -0.04 9.98
C LEU A 148 2.96 0.99 11.11
N LEU A 149 4.01 1.82 11.19
CA LEU A 149 4.09 2.90 12.18
C LEU A 149 2.99 3.93 11.98
N CYS A 150 2.68 4.29 10.73
CA CYS A 150 1.57 5.21 10.43
C CYS A 150 0.23 4.63 10.88
N LEU A 151 0.01 3.32 10.73
CA LEU A 151 -1.19 2.65 11.24
C LEU A 151 -1.27 2.69 12.77
N LEU A 152 -0.19 2.31 13.45
CA LEU A 152 -0.12 2.29 14.92
C LEU A 152 -0.27 3.69 15.54
N ALA A 153 0.33 4.69 14.91
CA ALA A 153 0.25 6.09 15.33
C ALA A 153 -1.03 6.80 14.87
N LYS A 154 -1.86 6.16 14.03
CA LYS A 154 -3.03 6.75 13.37
C LYS A 154 -2.69 7.99 12.50
N CYS A 155 -1.47 8.04 11.95
CA CYS A 155 -0.98 9.11 11.08
C CYS A 155 -1.19 8.79 9.59
N TYR A 156 -2.45 8.61 9.21
CA TYR A 156 -2.81 8.17 7.85
C TYR A 156 -2.43 9.18 6.76
N LYS A 157 -2.46 10.49 7.07
CA LYS A 157 -2.09 11.53 6.10
C LYS A 157 -0.62 11.41 5.68
N THR A 158 0.29 11.16 6.63
CA THR A 158 1.70 10.93 6.32
C THR A 158 1.89 9.63 5.56
N GLY A 159 1.19 8.56 5.96
CA GLY A 159 1.23 7.28 5.26
C GLY A 159 0.78 7.35 3.80
N LEU A 160 -0.18 8.21 3.48
CA LEU A 160 -0.65 8.42 2.10
C LEU A 160 0.43 8.99 1.17
N SER A 161 1.39 9.77 1.69
CA SER A 161 2.38 10.46 0.84
C SER A 161 3.20 9.51 -0.04
N ILE A 162 3.54 8.31 0.45
CA ILE A 162 4.30 7.31 -0.30
C ILE A 162 3.39 6.37 -1.12
N LEU A 163 2.08 6.40 -0.90
CA LEU A 163 1.10 5.57 -1.63
C LEU A 163 0.65 6.24 -2.94
N GLU A 164 1.01 7.50 -3.14
CA GLU A 164 0.77 8.26 -4.37
C GLU A 164 1.81 7.93 -5.45
N ASP A 165 2.98 7.42 -5.05
CA ASP A 165 4.03 6.97 -5.95
C ASP A 165 3.63 5.68 -6.69
N ASN A 166 4.05 5.57 -7.95
CA ASN A 166 3.84 4.38 -8.77
C ASN A 166 5.06 3.46 -8.63
N ILE A 167 4.88 2.38 -7.89
CA ILE A 167 5.91 1.37 -7.66
C ILE A 167 5.84 0.29 -8.75
N PHE A 168 6.99 0.00 -9.36
CA PHE A 168 7.13 -0.99 -10.42
C PHE A 168 8.21 -2.05 -10.14
N GLU A 169 9.18 -1.72 -9.29
CA GLU A 169 10.29 -2.62 -8.94
C GLU A 169 10.12 -3.13 -7.50
N VAL A 170 10.24 -4.44 -7.31
CA VAL A 170 10.01 -5.13 -6.04
C VAL A 170 11.02 -6.27 -5.90
N ASP A 171 11.83 -6.22 -4.84
CA ASP A 171 12.80 -7.28 -4.55
C ASP A 171 12.18 -8.46 -3.79
N GLN A 172 11.38 -8.15 -2.77
CA GLN A 172 10.91 -9.12 -1.80
C GLN A 172 9.38 -9.25 -1.85
N PRO A 173 8.83 -10.44 -2.17
CA PRO A 173 7.37 -10.63 -2.23
C PRO A 173 6.67 -10.22 -0.94
N ARG A 174 7.25 -10.58 0.22
CA ARG A 174 6.68 -10.25 1.55
C ARG A 174 6.48 -8.75 1.73
N ASP A 175 7.42 -7.94 1.25
CA ASP A 175 7.36 -6.49 1.41
C ASP A 175 6.25 -5.88 0.55
N LEU A 176 6.01 -6.44 -0.65
CA LEU A 176 4.84 -6.09 -1.47
C LEU A 176 3.52 -6.44 -0.77
N PHE A 177 3.39 -7.66 -0.23
CA PHE A 177 2.18 -8.06 0.50
C PHE A 177 1.87 -7.09 1.64
N LEU A 178 2.87 -6.75 2.45
CA LEU A 178 2.72 -5.85 3.60
C LEU A 178 2.48 -4.39 3.18
N TYR A 179 3.22 -3.91 2.17
CA TYR A 179 3.06 -2.56 1.64
C TYR A 179 1.63 -2.33 1.16
N CYS A 180 1.14 -3.23 0.31
CA CYS A 180 -0.20 -3.16 -0.23
C CYS A 180 -1.28 -3.37 0.85
N TYR A 181 -1.08 -4.31 1.79
CA TYR A 181 -2.05 -4.53 2.87
C TYR A 181 -2.16 -3.32 3.81
N TYR A 182 -1.02 -2.82 4.33
CA TYR A 182 -1.01 -1.67 5.23
C TYR A 182 -1.44 -0.38 4.52
N GLY A 183 -1.01 -0.20 3.27
CA GLY A 183 -1.47 0.91 2.43
C GLY A 183 -2.98 0.86 2.20
N GLY A 184 -3.52 -0.33 1.90
CA GLY A 184 -4.96 -0.57 1.79
C GLY A 184 -5.71 -0.19 3.07
N MET A 185 -5.19 -0.57 4.25
CA MET A 185 -5.78 -0.17 5.54
C MET A 185 -5.75 1.34 5.78
N ILE A 186 -4.65 2.02 5.42
CA ILE A 186 -4.55 3.49 5.51
C ILE A 186 -5.57 4.15 4.58
N CYS A 187 -5.70 3.66 3.34
CA CYS A 187 -6.69 4.15 2.38
C CYS A 187 -8.12 3.92 2.86
N ILE A 188 -8.43 2.76 3.46
CA ILE A 188 -9.73 2.48 4.11
C ILE A 188 -10.00 3.49 5.23
N GLY A 189 -9.03 3.72 6.10
CA GLY A 189 -9.15 4.68 7.22
C GLY A 189 -9.42 6.12 6.75
N GLN A 190 -8.96 6.48 5.55
CA GLN A 190 -9.18 7.76 4.89
C GLN A 190 -10.36 7.75 3.91
N LYS A 191 -11.15 6.66 3.84
CA LYS A 191 -12.25 6.44 2.88
C LYS A 191 -11.85 6.57 1.40
N ARG A 192 -10.57 6.43 1.07
CA ARG A 192 -10.06 6.35 -0.31
C ARG A 192 -10.24 4.93 -0.85
N PHE A 193 -11.49 4.48 -0.96
CA PHE A 193 -11.83 3.08 -1.26
C PHE A 193 -11.31 2.59 -2.61
N ARG A 194 -11.28 3.44 -3.64
CA ARG A 194 -10.72 3.10 -4.96
C ARG A 194 -9.25 2.66 -4.86
N LYS A 195 -8.40 3.47 -4.23
CA LYS A 195 -6.98 3.15 -4.04
C LYS A 195 -6.80 1.95 -3.09
N ALA A 196 -7.66 1.82 -2.07
CA ALA A 196 -7.65 0.66 -1.21
C ALA A 196 -7.90 -0.64 -1.98
N LEU A 197 -8.86 -0.64 -2.92
CA LEU A 197 -9.15 -1.80 -3.77
C LEU A 197 -7.97 -2.15 -4.66
N GLU A 198 -7.33 -1.17 -5.30
CA GLU A 198 -6.13 -1.39 -6.10
C GLU A 198 -5.03 -2.10 -5.28
N LEU A 199 -4.73 -1.59 -4.09
CA LEU A 199 -3.71 -2.16 -3.21
C LEU A 199 -4.10 -3.57 -2.73
N LEU A 200 -5.32 -3.76 -2.24
CA LEU A 200 -5.78 -5.07 -1.77
C LEU A 200 -5.85 -6.10 -2.91
N HIS A 201 -6.25 -5.68 -4.10
CA HIS A 201 -6.23 -6.52 -5.31
C HIS A 201 -4.82 -6.97 -5.65
N ASN A 202 -3.82 -6.09 -5.52
CA ASN A 202 -2.42 -6.46 -5.73
C ASN A 202 -1.97 -7.54 -4.72
N VAL A 203 -2.43 -7.50 -3.47
CA VAL A 203 -2.14 -8.56 -2.48
C VAL A 203 -2.76 -9.89 -2.90
N VAL A 204 -4.04 -9.87 -3.29
CA VAL A 204 -4.82 -11.08 -3.63
C VAL A 204 -4.33 -11.73 -4.93
N THR A 205 -3.84 -10.93 -5.87
CA THR A 205 -3.39 -11.42 -7.19
C THR A 205 -1.88 -11.67 -7.29
N ALA A 206 -1.09 -11.21 -6.31
CA ALA A 206 0.34 -11.48 -6.26
C ALA A 206 0.65 -12.99 -6.33
N PRO A 207 1.68 -13.40 -7.10
CA PRO A 207 2.10 -14.79 -7.14
C PRO A 207 2.45 -15.33 -5.75
N MET A 208 1.87 -16.47 -5.38
CA MET A 208 2.16 -17.15 -4.12
C MET A 208 2.16 -18.67 -4.32
N SER A 209 3.16 -19.35 -3.75
CA SER A 209 3.27 -20.81 -3.76
C SER A 209 2.50 -21.46 -2.61
N SER A 210 2.38 -20.76 -1.49
CA SER A 210 1.58 -21.13 -0.32
C SER A 210 0.70 -19.97 0.11
N ILE A 211 -0.41 -20.28 0.78
CA ILE A 211 -1.27 -19.24 1.35
C ILE A 211 -0.56 -18.56 2.52
N ASN A 212 -0.70 -17.24 2.63
CA ASN A 212 -0.18 -16.47 3.77
C ASN A 212 -1.32 -15.70 4.45
N ALA A 213 -1.16 -15.43 5.75
CA ALA A 213 -2.19 -14.76 6.55
C ALA A 213 -2.48 -13.33 6.06
N ILE A 214 -1.48 -12.65 5.47
CA ILE A 214 -1.64 -11.28 4.95
C ILE A 214 -2.66 -11.29 3.79
N ALA A 215 -2.56 -12.25 2.88
CA ALA A 215 -3.47 -12.38 1.74
C ALA A 215 -4.90 -12.74 2.18
N VAL A 216 -5.05 -13.58 3.21
CA VAL A 216 -6.36 -13.90 3.80
C VAL A 216 -7.01 -12.63 4.36
N GLU A 217 -6.30 -11.89 5.21
CA GLU A 217 -6.80 -10.64 5.79
C GLU A 217 -7.07 -9.54 4.75
N ALA A 218 -6.24 -9.48 3.70
CA ALA A 218 -6.45 -8.58 2.59
C ALA A 218 -7.69 -8.95 1.78
N TYR A 219 -7.95 -10.24 1.55
CA TYR A 219 -9.12 -10.70 0.80
C TYR A 219 -10.43 -10.41 1.54
N LYS A 220 -10.47 -10.61 2.87
CA LYS A 220 -11.61 -10.19 3.72
C LYS A 220 -11.93 -8.71 3.52
N LYS A 221 -10.90 -7.85 3.57
CA LYS A 221 -11.03 -6.40 3.36
C LYS A 221 -11.39 -6.05 1.92
N TYR A 222 -10.84 -6.76 0.94
CA TYR A 222 -11.14 -6.58 -0.48
C TYR A 222 -12.62 -6.81 -0.77
N ILE A 223 -13.22 -7.87 -0.19
CA ILE A 223 -14.66 -8.14 -0.29
C ILE A 223 -15.47 -6.96 0.25
N MET A 224 -15.22 -6.57 1.51
CA MET A 224 -15.99 -5.50 2.16
C MET A 224 -15.86 -4.15 1.43
N VAL A 225 -14.64 -3.78 1.03
CA VAL A 225 -14.42 -2.53 0.30
C VAL A 225 -15.06 -2.58 -1.09
N SER A 226 -15.10 -3.75 -1.74
CA SER A 226 -15.79 -3.91 -3.03
C SER A 226 -17.30 -3.68 -2.88
N LEU A 227 -17.91 -4.19 -1.80
CA LEU A 227 -19.31 -3.94 -1.51
C LEU A 227 -19.59 -2.45 -1.25
N ILE A 228 -18.71 -1.77 -0.50
CA ILE A 228 -18.86 -0.34 -0.21
C ILE A 228 -18.70 0.52 -1.47
N HIS A 229 -17.67 0.27 -2.28
CA HIS A 229 -17.33 1.13 -3.41
C HIS A 229 -18.10 0.79 -4.69
N HIS A 230 -18.18 -0.49 -5.06
CA HIS A 230 -18.84 -0.92 -6.29
C HIS A 230 -20.30 -1.31 -6.07
N GLY A 231 -20.74 -1.53 -4.83
CA GLY A 231 -22.07 -2.04 -4.53
C GLY A 231 -22.28 -3.50 -4.91
N GLN A 232 -21.20 -4.23 -5.22
CA GLN A 232 -21.22 -5.64 -5.59
C GLN A 232 -19.84 -6.28 -5.42
N PHE A 233 -19.82 -7.61 -5.31
CA PHE A 233 -18.60 -8.39 -5.27
C PHE A 233 -18.70 -9.59 -6.21
N SER A 234 -17.64 -9.86 -6.97
CA SER A 234 -17.53 -11.07 -7.77
C SER A 234 -16.51 -12.02 -7.15
N ASN A 235 -16.94 -13.25 -6.90
CA ASN A 235 -16.09 -14.32 -6.40
C ASN A 235 -15.07 -14.83 -7.46
N SER A 236 -15.08 -14.29 -8.68
CA SER A 236 -14.13 -14.65 -9.74
C SER A 236 -12.89 -13.77 -9.68
N LEU A 237 -11.76 -14.33 -9.25
CA LEU A 237 -10.47 -13.67 -9.37
C LEU A 237 -9.95 -13.76 -10.82
N PRO A 238 -9.08 -12.82 -11.26
CA PRO A 238 -8.49 -12.87 -12.59
C PRO A 238 -7.77 -14.21 -12.86
N LYS A 239 -7.75 -14.63 -14.13
CA LYS A 239 -7.15 -15.92 -14.55
C LYS A 239 -5.66 -16.04 -14.21
N TYR A 240 -4.94 -14.92 -14.16
CA TYR A 240 -3.52 -14.87 -13.82
C TYR A 240 -3.25 -15.01 -12.31
N THR A 241 -4.29 -14.99 -11.47
CA THR A 241 -4.16 -15.20 -10.03
C THR A 241 -3.70 -16.63 -9.75
N SER A 242 -2.84 -16.83 -8.75
CA SER A 242 -2.33 -18.16 -8.40
C SER A 242 -3.45 -19.16 -8.11
N SER A 243 -3.26 -20.42 -8.52
CA SER A 243 -4.25 -21.49 -8.30
C SER A 243 -4.49 -21.80 -6.83
N VAL A 244 -3.50 -21.50 -5.97
CA VAL A 244 -3.60 -21.60 -4.51
C VAL A 244 -4.54 -20.51 -4.00
N ALA A 245 -4.32 -19.25 -4.37
CA ALA A 245 -5.20 -18.15 -3.98
C ALA A 245 -6.65 -18.38 -4.42
N GLN A 246 -6.87 -18.77 -5.68
CA GLN A 246 -8.22 -19.02 -6.23
C GLN A 246 -9.01 -20.09 -5.47
N ARG A 247 -8.34 -21.15 -5.01
CA ARG A 247 -8.97 -22.28 -4.30
C ARG A 247 -9.10 -22.03 -2.80
N VAL A 248 -8.06 -21.47 -2.19
CA VAL A 248 -7.89 -21.50 -0.73
C VAL A 248 -8.43 -20.25 -0.05
N LEU A 249 -8.31 -19.06 -0.67
CA LEU A 249 -8.79 -17.82 -0.05
C LEU A 249 -10.29 -17.84 0.24
N LYS A 250 -11.07 -18.48 -0.64
CA LYS A 250 -12.52 -18.60 -0.47
C LYS A 250 -12.87 -19.37 0.80
N ASN A 251 -12.19 -20.48 1.05
CA ASN A 251 -12.44 -21.33 2.20
C ASN A 251 -12.18 -20.61 3.52
N PHE A 252 -11.14 -19.78 3.59
CA PHE A 252 -10.81 -19.00 4.80
C PHE A 252 -11.68 -17.76 5.00
N CYS A 253 -12.40 -17.31 3.97
CA CYS A 253 -13.17 -16.06 4.00
C CYS A 253 -14.67 -16.30 3.81
N GLN A 254 -15.15 -17.51 4.11
CA GLN A 254 -16.54 -17.92 3.89
C GLN A 254 -17.56 -16.96 4.52
N PRO A 255 -17.41 -16.49 5.79
CA PRO A 255 -18.35 -15.53 6.36
C PRO A 255 -18.41 -14.18 5.62
N TYR A 256 -17.33 -13.77 4.96
CA TYR A 256 -17.29 -12.55 4.16
C TYR A 256 -17.89 -12.77 2.77
N ILE A 257 -17.77 -13.98 2.20
CA ILE A 257 -18.43 -14.35 0.95
C ILE A 257 -19.95 -14.43 1.15
N GLU A 258 -20.40 -15.01 2.26
CA GLU A 258 -21.81 -15.05 2.64
C GLU A 258 -22.36 -13.66 2.96
N LEU A 259 -21.57 -12.79 3.61
CA LEU A 259 -21.91 -11.37 3.75
C LEU A 259 -22.16 -10.72 2.39
N ALA A 260 -21.29 -10.96 1.40
CA ALA A 260 -21.49 -10.46 0.04
C ALA A 260 -22.72 -11.05 -0.66
N SER A 261 -23.02 -12.34 -0.41
CA SER A 261 -24.22 -13.00 -0.90
C SER A 261 -25.48 -12.37 -0.30
N SER A 262 -25.52 -12.15 1.01
CA SER A 262 -26.61 -11.45 1.69
C SER A 262 -26.76 -10.02 1.17
N TYR A 263 -25.64 -9.31 0.97
CA TYR A 263 -25.65 -7.96 0.38
C TYR A 263 -26.28 -7.94 -1.03
N SER A 264 -26.09 -8.99 -1.84
CA SER A 264 -26.64 -9.04 -3.20
C SER A 264 -28.17 -9.14 -3.25
N SER A 265 -28.83 -9.59 -2.17
CA SER A 265 -30.30 -9.67 -2.10
C SER A 265 -30.96 -8.29 -2.02
N GLY A 266 -30.21 -7.26 -1.58
CA GLY A 266 -30.71 -5.89 -1.38
C GLY A 266 -31.58 -5.71 -0.13
N LYS A 267 -31.80 -6.77 0.66
CA LYS A 267 -32.66 -6.73 1.85
C LYS A 267 -31.82 -6.41 3.10
N ILE A 268 -32.08 -5.24 3.68
CA ILE A 268 -31.28 -4.72 4.79
C ILE A 268 -31.47 -5.54 6.05
N ALA A 269 -32.71 -5.92 6.40
CA ALA A 269 -32.99 -6.74 7.58
C ALA A 269 -32.23 -8.09 7.58
N GLU A 270 -32.17 -8.79 6.43
CA GLU A 270 -31.42 -10.06 6.29
C GLU A 270 -29.91 -9.83 6.45
N LEU A 271 -29.40 -8.70 5.95
CA LEU A 271 -27.99 -8.32 6.09
C LEU A 271 -27.64 -8.00 7.55
N GLU A 272 -28.48 -7.23 8.24
CA GLU A 272 -28.30 -6.88 9.65
C GLU A 272 -28.36 -8.11 10.55
N GLU A 273 -29.32 -9.02 10.32
CA GLU A 273 -29.43 -10.28 11.02
C GLU A 273 -28.19 -11.16 10.82
N TYR A 274 -27.68 -11.24 9.59
CA TYR A 274 -26.44 -11.98 9.29
C TYR A 274 -25.23 -11.39 10.03
N VAL A 275 -25.09 -10.06 10.03
CA VAL A 275 -24.02 -9.36 10.74
C VAL A 275 -24.12 -9.56 12.25
N GLN A 276 -25.32 -9.52 12.81
CA GLN A 276 -25.54 -9.71 14.24
C GLN A 276 -25.23 -11.16 14.66
N THR A 277 -25.64 -12.14 13.84
CA THR A 277 -25.37 -13.57 14.08
C THR A 277 -23.87 -13.87 14.04
N ASN A 278 -23.12 -13.24 13.14
CA ASN A 278 -21.68 -13.45 12.97
C ASN A 278 -20.80 -12.39 13.64
N ARG A 279 -21.37 -11.60 14.55
CA ARG A 279 -20.70 -10.42 15.16
C ARG A 279 -19.36 -10.78 15.80
N GLU A 280 -19.31 -11.87 16.57
CA GLU A 280 -18.10 -12.33 17.26
C GLU A 280 -16.95 -12.63 16.28
N HIS A 281 -17.27 -13.19 15.11
CA HIS A 281 -16.28 -13.49 14.06
C HIS A 281 -15.68 -12.21 13.46
N PHE A 282 -16.53 -11.21 13.19
CA PHE A 282 -16.07 -9.92 12.68
C PHE A 282 -15.30 -9.10 13.72
N GLU A 283 -15.62 -9.27 15.01
CA GLU A 283 -14.87 -8.68 16.12
C GLU A 283 -13.50 -9.34 16.30
N SER A 284 -13.42 -10.68 16.24
CA SER A 284 -12.14 -11.38 16.33
C SER A 284 -11.17 -10.99 15.21
N ASP A 285 -11.71 -10.73 14.02
CA ASP A 285 -10.95 -10.27 12.86
C ASP A 285 -10.64 -8.75 12.87
N ASN A 286 -11.10 -8.00 13.88
CA ASN A 286 -11.00 -6.54 13.97
C ASN A 286 -11.61 -5.80 12.76
N ASN A 287 -12.65 -6.38 12.14
CA ASN A 287 -13.27 -5.87 10.92
C ASN A 287 -14.70 -5.34 11.14
N LEU A 288 -15.26 -5.46 12.35
CA LEU A 288 -16.64 -5.05 12.65
C LEU A 288 -16.99 -3.63 12.21
N GLY A 289 -16.07 -2.67 12.39
CA GLY A 289 -16.29 -1.28 11.96
C GLY A 289 -16.48 -1.14 10.44
N LEU A 290 -15.76 -1.94 9.66
CA LEU A 290 -15.87 -1.95 8.19
C LEU A 290 -17.13 -2.71 7.75
N VAL A 291 -17.50 -3.80 8.43
CA VAL A 291 -18.78 -4.50 8.20
C VAL A 291 -19.97 -3.57 8.44
N LYS A 292 -19.95 -2.75 9.48
CA LYS A 292 -20.99 -1.72 9.69
C LYS A 292 -21.07 -0.74 8.54
N GLN A 293 -19.94 -0.36 7.94
CA GLN A 293 -19.93 0.49 6.75
C GLN A 293 -20.52 -0.22 5.52
N VAL A 294 -20.33 -1.54 5.38
CA VAL A 294 -21.02 -2.36 4.36
C VAL A 294 -22.53 -2.28 4.55
N VAL A 295 -23.04 -2.44 5.78
CA VAL A 295 -24.49 -2.28 6.05
C VAL A 295 -24.95 -0.88 5.68
N SER A 296 -24.24 0.16 6.12
CA SER A 296 -24.58 1.55 5.79
C SER A 296 -24.54 1.85 4.28
N SER A 297 -23.65 1.22 3.51
CA SER A 297 -23.59 1.42 2.05
C SER A 297 -24.79 0.82 1.32
N MET A 298 -25.48 -0.18 1.91
CA MET A 298 -26.68 -0.77 1.33
C MET A 298 -27.80 0.27 1.15
N TYR A 299 -27.99 1.16 2.12
CA TYR A 299 -29.01 2.22 2.02
C TYR A 299 -28.74 3.13 0.83
N LYS A 300 -27.49 3.61 0.70
CA LYS A 300 -27.05 4.41 -0.46
C LYS A 300 -27.24 3.65 -1.77
N ARG A 301 -26.90 2.36 -1.80
CA ARG A 301 -27.04 1.51 -2.98
C ARG A 301 -28.50 1.32 -3.39
N ASN A 302 -29.40 1.10 -2.44
CA ASN A 302 -30.82 0.95 -2.71
C ASN A 302 -31.43 2.26 -3.23
N ILE A 303 -31.03 3.41 -2.70
CA ILE A 303 -31.43 4.73 -3.24
C ILE A 303 -30.91 4.91 -4.67
N GLN A 304 -29.65 4.57 -4.96
CA GLN A 304 -29.10 4.61 -6.32
C GLN A 304 -29.89 3.72 -7.30
N ARG A 305 -30.42 2.58 -6.85
CA ARG A 305 -31.26 1.72 -7.72
C ARG A 305 -32.59 2.40 -8.07
N LEU A 306 -33.15 3.22 -7.18
CA LEU A 306 -34.39 3.95 -7.44
C LEU A 306 -34.22 4.99 -8.55
N THR A 307 -33.02 5.56 -8.73
CA THR A 307 -32.76 6.52 -9.82
C THR A 307 -32.81 5.89 -11.20
N GLN A 308 -32.73 4.55 -11.29
CA GLN A 308 -32.81 3.81 -12.55
C GLN A 308 -34.26 3.53 -12.98
N THR A 309 -35.21 3.52 -12.04
CA THR A 309 -36.60 3.15 -12.30
C THR A 309 -37.57 4.32 -12.15
N TYR A 310 -37.18 5.36 -11.41
CA TYR A 310 -38.05 6.50 -11.10
C TYR A 310 -37.40 7.81 -11.54
N LEU A 311 -38.20 8.70 -12.13
CA LEU A 311 -37.82 10.09 -12.37
C LEU A 311 -38.13 10.98 -11.15
N THR A 312 -39.25 10.71 -10.48
CA THR A 312 -39.68 11.43 -9.28
C THR A 312 -40.34 10.46 -8.31
N LEU A 313 -39.97 10.55 -7.03
CA LEU A 313 -40.44 9.63 -5.99
C LEU A 313 -40.63 10.39 -4.67
N SER A 314 -41.63 10.02 -3.87
CA SER A 314 -41.85 10.66 -2.57
C SER A 314 -40.80 10.23 -1.55
N LEU A 315 -40.48 11.10 -0.59
CA LEU A 315 -39.58 10.78 0.53
C LEU A 315 -40.13 9.62 1.38
N GLN A 316 -41.46 9.50 1.46
CA GLN A 316 -42.11 8.40 2.16
C GLN A 316 -41.91 7.07 1.44
N ASP A 317 -42.05 7.05 0.11
CA ASP A 317 -41.84 5.83 -0.69
C ASP A 317 -40.37 5.41 -0.68
N ILE A 318 -39.44 6.37 -0.72
CA ILE A 318 -38.01 6.10 -0.52
C ILE A 318 -37.79 5.46 0.85
N ALA A 319 -38.34 6.03 1.92
CA ALA A 319 -38.20 5.49 3.26
C ALA A 319 -38.75 4.06 3.37
N ASN A 320 -39.94 3.81 2.82
CA ASN A 320 -40.57 2.49 2.83
C ASN A 320 -39.76 1.45 2.03
N THR A 321 -39.29 1.83 0.83
CA THR A 321 -38.58 0.91 -0.08
C THR A 321 -37.18 0.58 0.44
N VAL A 322 -36.52 1.55 1.07
CA VAL A 322 -35.15 1.42 1.60
C VAL A 322 -35.16 1.05 3.09
N GLN A 323 -36.33 0.78 3.69
CA GLN A 323 -36.48 0.37 5.09
C GLN A 323 -35.89 1.38 6.10
N LEU A 324 -36.07 2.68 5.84
CA LEU A 324 -35.72 3.76 6.76
C LEU A 324 -36.90 4.08 7.68
N ASN A 325 -36.63 4.63 8.86
CA ASN A 325 -37.65 4.85 9.89
C ASN A 325 -38.57 6.03 9.58
N SER A 326 -38.10 7.00 8.79
CA SER A 326 -38.86 8.22 8.51
C SER A 326 -38.50 8.87 7.17
N PRO A 327 -39.42 9.66 6.58
CA PRO A 327 -39.12 10.46 5.39
C PRO A 327 -38.01 11.50 5.64
N LYS A 328 -37.82 11.94 6.89
CA LYS A 328 -36.72 12.84 7.27
C LYS A 328 -35.35 12.15 7.19
N GLU A 329 -35.30 10.88 7.58
CA GLU A 329 -34.09 10.05 7.45
C GLU A 329 -33.77 9.82 5.98
N ALA A 330 -34.78 9.53 5.15
CA ALA A 330 -34.62 9.44 3.70
C ALA A 330 -34.11 10.76 3.09
N GLU A 331 -34.65 11.91 3.52
CA GLU A 331 -34.20 13.23 3.07
C GLU A 331 -32.73 13.46 3.41
N MET A 332 -32.31 13.11 4.63
CA MET A 332 -30.92 13.24 5.07
C MET A 332 -29.96 12.36 4.24
N HIS A 333 -30.34 11.11 3.96
CA HIS A 333 -29.55 10.23 3.09
C HIS A 333 -29.43 10.79 1.67
N VAL A 334 -30.55 11.21 1.06
CA VAL A 334 -30.57 11.79 -0.29
C VAL A 334 -29.71 13.05 -0.34
N LEU A 335 -29.82 13.95 0.65
CA LEU A 335 -29.02 15.16 0.74
C LEU A 335 -27.52 14.85 0.81
N GLN A 336 -27.12 13.88 1.65
CA GLN A 336 -25.73 13.47 1.77
C GLN A 336 -25.21 12.88 0.45
N MET A 337 -26.01 12.05 -0.22
CA MET A 337 -25.62 11.46 -1.51
C MET A 337 -25.49 12.51 -2.62
N ILE A 338 -26.31 13.57 -2.62
CA ILE A 338 -26.16 14.71 -3.53
C ILE A 338 -24.85 15.46 -3.24
N GLN A 339 -24.56 15.73 -1.96
CA GLN A 339 -23.34 16.42 -1.55
C GLN A 339 -22.07 15.63 -1.89
N ASP A 340 -22.11 14.30 -1.71
CA ASP A 340 -21.01 13.38 -2.03
C ASP A 340 -20.85 13.15 -3.56
N GLY A 341 -21.78 13.66 -4.39
CA GLY A 341 -21.78 13.46 -5.85
C GLY A 341 -22.15 12.03 -6.27
N GLU A 342 -22.82 11.26 -5.40
CA GLU A 342 -23.20 9.87 -5.65
C GLU A 342 -24.50 9.73 -6.45
N ILE A 343 -25.38 10.74 -6.39
CA ILE A 343 -26.60 10.87 -7.20
C ILE A 343 -26.82 12.33 -7.59
N PHE A 344 -27.51 12.55 -8.70
CA PHE A 344 -27.99 13.87 -9.10
C PHE A 344 -29.50 13.94 -8.85
N ALA A 345 -29.92 14.78 -7.91
CA ALA A 345 -31.31 14.90 -7.52
C ALA A 345 -31.65 16.28 -6.95
N THR A 346 -32.93 16.63 -6.97
CA THR A 346 -33.46 17.85 -6.33
C THR A 346 -34.58 17.48 -5.36
N ILE A 347 -34.55 18.06 -4.16
CA ILE A 347 -35.52 17.79 -3.10
C ILE A 347 -36.53 18.95 -3.04
N ASN A 348 -37.81 18.64 -3.18
CA ASN A 348 -38.91 19.58 -2.96
C ASN A 348 -39.55 19.28 -1.60
N GLN A 349 -39.20 20.07 -0.59
CA GLN A 349 -39.73 19.93 0.77
C GLN A 349 -41.22 20.26 0.91
N LYS A 350 -41.78 21.11 0.03
CA LYS A 350 -43.20 21.46 0.09
C LYS A 350 -44.08 20.27 -0.28
N ASP A 351 -43.68 19.54 -1.32
CA ASP A 351 -44.42 18.41 -1.85
C ASP A 351 -43.93 17.06 -1.28
N GLY A 352 -42.80 17.05 -0.57
CA GLY A 352 -42.17 15.84 -0.03
C GLY A 352 -41.62 14.92 -1.12
N MET A 353 -41.21 15.48 -2.27
CA MET A 353 -40.81 14.74 -3.47
C MET A 353 -39.33 14.93 -3.79
N VAL A 354 -38.69 13.87 -4.27
CA VAL A 354 -37.33 13.88 -4.82
C VAL A 354 -37.42 13.66 -6.32
N ARG A 355 -36.85 14.58 -7.10
CA ARG A 355 -36.71 14.46 -8.55
C ARG A 355 -35.29 14.09 -8.90
N PHE A 356 -35.10 12.89 -9.44
CA PHE A 356 -33.81 12.39 -9.93
C PHE A 356 -33.48 13.04 -11.27
N LEU A 357 -32.19 13.34 -11.47
CA LEU A 357 -31.63 14.03 -12.62
C LEU A 357 -30.56 13.17 -13.27
N GLU A 358 -30.24 13.49 -14.52
CA GLU A 358 -29.04 12.98 -15.18
C GLU A 358 -27.81 13.76 -14.73
N ASP A 359 -26.63 13.21 -15.04
CA ASP A 359 -25.35 13.86 -14.80
C ASP A 359 -25.31 15.25 -15.47
N PRO A 360 -25.07 16.33 -14.70
CA PRO A 360 -25.05 17.68 -15.25
C PRO A 360 -23.80 17.96 -16.10
N GLU A 361 -22.78 17.08 -16.09
CA GLU A 361 -21.54 17.28 -16.86
C GLU A 361 -21.81 17.27 -18.37
N GLN A 362 -21.48 18.39 -19.02
CA GLN A 362 -21.69 18.58 -20.45
C GLN A 362 -20.41 18.41 -21.28
N TYR A 363 -19.27 18.13 -20.63
CA TYR A 363 -17.96 17.95 -21.24
C TYR A 363 -17.46 19.20 -22.00
N LYS A 364 -17.85 20.39 -21.53
CA LYS A 364 -17.54 21.68 -22.18
C LYS A 364 -16.75 22.63 -21.28
N SER A 365 -16.58 22.29 -20.01
CA SER A 365 -15.91 23.15 -19.03
C SER A 365 -14.39 23.16 -19.26
N CYS A 366 -13.73 24.25 -18.85
CA CYS A 366 -12.26 24.29 -18.81
C CYS A 366 -11.70 23.24 -17.84
N GLU A 367 -12.41 22.96 -16.74
CA GLU A 367 -12.07 21.89 -15.80
C GLU A 367 -12.04 20.51 -16.48
N MET A 368 -13.00 20.21 -17.36
CA MET A 368 -12.98 18.96 -18.13
C MET A 368 -11.78 18.91 -19.08
N ILE A 369 -11.42 20.02 -19.72
CA ILE A 369 -10.23 20.11 -20.58
C ILE A 369 -8.97 19.81 -19.77
N GLU A 370 -8.83 20.41 -18.58
CA GLU A 370 -7.69 20.15 -17.67
C GLU A 370 -7.64 18.68 -17.22
N ASN A 371 -8.80 18.07 -16.91
CA ASN A 371 -8.89 16.65 -16.55
C ASN A 371 -8.47 15.73 -17.71
N ILE A 372 -8.86 16.07 -18.94
CA ILE A 372 -8.46 15.35 -20.15
C ILE A 372 -6.96 15.51 -20.39
N ASP A 373 -6.42 16.73 -20.31
CA ASP A 373 -5.00 17.00 -20.50
C ASP A 373 -4.14 16.24 -19.47
N SER A 374 -4.52 16.28 -18.19
CA SER A 374 -3.87 15.49 -17.12
C SER A 374 -3.90 13.99 -17.42
N SER A 375 -5.02 13.48 -17.94
CA SER A 375 -5.14 12.07 -18.34
C SER A 375 -4.24 11.73 -19.52
N ILE A 376 -4.15 12.60 -20.52
CA ILE A 376 -3.26 12.47 -21.68
C ILE A 376 -1.79 12.44 -21.21
N GLN A 377 -1.38 13.38 -20.36
CA GLN A 377 -0.03 13.45 -19.82
C GLN A 377 0.36 12.16 -19.08
N ARG A 378 -0.56 11.60 -18.28
CA ARG A 378 -0.36 10.31 -17.59
C ARG A 378 -0.20 9.15 -18.58
N ILE A 379 -1.03 9.08 -19.62
CA ILE A 379 -0.92 8.05 -20.66
C ILE A 379 0.40 8.18 -21.43
N MET A 380 0.81 9.40 -21.77
CA MET A 380 2.10 9.65 -22.43
C MET A 380 3.29 9.25 -21.57
N ALA A 381 3.24 9.51 -20.25
CA ALA A 381 4.26 9.04 -19.31
C ALA A 381 4.33 7.50 -19.27
N LEU A 382 3.18 6.84 -19.18
CA LEU A 382 3.10 5.38 -19.20
C LEU A 382 3.60 4.79 -20.53
N SER A 383 3.25 5.40 -21.67
CA SER A 383 3.72 4.95 -22.99
C SER A 383 5.23 5.04 -23.11
N ARG A 384 5.85 6.16 -22.69
CA ARG A 384 7.31 6.31 -22.68
C ARG A 384 7.97 5.25 -21.82
N LYS A 385 7.39 4.94 -20.67
CA LYS A 385 7.88 3.89 -19.79
C LYS A 385 7.79 2.50 -20.41
N LEU A 386 6.66 2.17 -21.04
CA LEU A 386 6.48 0.90 -21.75
C LEU A 386 7.51 0.75 -22.87
N THR A 387 7.77 1.81 -23.65
CA THR A 387 8.82 1.81 -24.67
C THR A 387 10.20 1.55 -24.05
N ALA A 388 10.54 2.21 -22.95
CA ALA A 388 11.82 1.98 -22.27
C ALA A 388 11.97 0.54 -21.76
N ILE A 389 10.91 -0.06 -21.22
CA ILE A 389 10.90 -1.46 -20.78
C ILE A 389 11.04 -2.40 -21.98
N ASP A 390 10.34 -2.14 -23.08
CA ASP A 390 10.43 -2.95 -24.31
C ASP A 390 11.84 -2.91 -24.92
N GLU A 391 12.48 -1.75 -24.93
CA GLU A 391 13.88 -1.58 -25.34
C GLU A 391 14.83 -2.37 -24.44
N GLN A 392 14.66 -2.28 -23.11
CA GLN A 392 15.48 -3.03 -22.16
C GLN A 392 15.35 -4.55 -22.34
N ILE A 393 14.11 -5.06 -22.49
CA ILE A 393 13.85 -6.49 -22.71
C ILE A 393 14.40 -6.94 -24.08
N SER A 394 14.24 -6.11 -25.12
CA SER A 394 14.74 -6.41 -26.47
C SER A 394 16.25 -6.51 -26.54
N CYS A 395 16.97 -5.82 -25.65
CA CYS A 395 18.42 -5.89 -25.53
C CYS A 395 18.91 -6.97 -24.54
N ASP A 396 18.02 -7.68 -23.83
CA ASP A 396 18.41 -8.70 -22.86
C ASP A 396 19.03 -9.93 -23.58
N PRO A 397 20.28 -10.32 -23.25
CA PRO A 397 20.93 -11.48 -23.85
C PRO A 397 20.14 -12.78 -23.72
N LEU A 398 19.42 -13.00 -22.61
CA LEU A 398 18.60 -14.19 -22.39
C LEU A 398 17.37 -14.18 -23.30
N TYR A 399 16.76 -13.02 -23.47
CA TYR A 399 15.64 -12.83 -24.40
C TYR A 399 16.09 -13.08 -25.84
N LEU A 400 17.17 -12.43 -26.28
CA LEU A 400 17.73 -12.59 -27.63
C LEU A 400 18.15 -14.03 -27.92
N ALA A 401 18.74 -14.73 -26.94
CA ALA A 401 19.13 -16.13 -27.08
C ALA A 401 17.93 -17.09 -27.26
N LYS A 402 16.75 -16.73 -26.75
CA LYS A 402 15.52 -17.51 -26.92
C LYS A 402 14.75 -17.10 -28.18
N ALA A 403 14.56 -15.80 -28.40
CA ALA A 403 13.89 -15.26 -29.58
C ALA A 403 14.62 -15.63 -30.88
N GLY A 404 15.96 -15.65 -30.88
CA GLY A 404 16.76 -16.12 -32.00
C GLY A 404 16.58 -17.60 -32.32
N ARG A 405 16.35 -18.45 -31.30
CA ARG A 405 16.06 -19.88 -31.50
C ARG A 405 14.64 -20.13 -32.02
N GLU A 406 13.67 -19.33 -31.58
CA GLU A 406 12.29 -19.43 -32.09
C GLU A 406 12.17 -18.91 -33.53
N ARG A 407 12.94 -17.88 -33.91
CA ARG A 407 13.00 -17.42 -35.32
C ARG A 407 13.62 -18.45 -36.27
N GLN A 408 14.50 -19.33 -35.80
CA GLN A 408 15.03 -20.44 -36.60
C GLN A 408 14.06 -21.62 -36.75
N ARG A 409 12.94 -21.65 -36.00
CA ARG A 409 11.94 -22.73 -36.07
C ARG A 409 10.82 -22.49 -37.08
N PHE A 410 10.74 -21.31 -37.68
CA PHE A 410 9.89 -21.09 -38.85
C PHE A 410 10.70 -21.49 -40.08
N ASP A 411 10.56 -22.76 -40.49
CA ASP A 411 11.10 -23.25 -41.75
C ASP A 411 10.51 -22.44 -42.90
N PHE A 412 11.36 -22.16 -43.91
CA PHE A 412 11.01 -21.39 -45.11
C PHE A 412 9.89 -22.02 -45.96
N ASP A 413 9.45 -23.24 -45.63
CA ASP A 413 8.42 -23.99 -46.36
C ASP A 413 6.98 -23.66 -45.91
N ASP A 414 6.77 -22.88 -44.84
CA ASP A 414 5.42 -22.45 -44.39
C ASP A 414 4.86 -21.22 -45.15
N PHE A 415 5.58 -20.73 -46.17
CA PHE A 415 5.00 -19.79 -47.14
C PHE A 415 4.19 -20.56 -48.19
N ASP A 416 3.01 -21.03 -47.79
CA ASP A 416 2.01 -21.52 -48.72
C ASP A 416 1.72 -20.44 -49.77
N SER A 417 1.95 -20.83 -51.03
CA SER A 417 1.81 -20.00 -52.22
C SER A 417 0.40 -19.42 -52.36
N VAL A 418 0.34 -18.09 -52.46
CA VAL A 418 -0.64 -17.24 -53.19
C VAL A 418 -2.07 -17.80 -53.31
N PRO A 419 -3.08 -17.17 -52.67
CA PRO A 419 -4.47 -17.37 -53.07
C PRO A 419 -4.71 -16.74 -54.45
N GLN A 420 -4.63 -17.55 -55.51
CA GLN A 420 -5.22 -17.19 -56.80
C GLN A 420 -6.74 -17.26 -56.70
N LYS A 421 -7.36 -16.07 -56.77
CA LYS A 421 -8.68 -15.73 -57.36
C LYS A 421 -9.50 -14.84 -56.43
N PHE A 422 -9.51 -13.56 -56.76
CA PHE A 422 -10.68 -12.72 -56.53
C PHE A 422 -11.74 -13.11 -57.57
N ASN A 423 -12.88 -13.63 -57.12
CA ASN A 423 -14.08 -13.61 -57.94
C ASN A 423 -14.76 -12.24 -57.74
N ILE A 424 -15.02 -11.59 -58.88
CA ILE A 424 -15.84 -10.37 -59.04
C ILE A 424 -17.28 -10.65 -58.65
#